data_AF-E6Q2R6-F1
#
_entry.id   AF-E6Q2R6-F1
#
_cell.length_a   1.000
_cell.length_b   1.000
_cell.length_c   1.000
_cell.angle_alpha   90.00
_cell.angle_beta   90.00
_cell.angle_gamma   90.00
#
_symmetry.space_group_name_H-M   'P 1'
#
loop_
_entity.id
_entity.type
_entity.pdbx_description
1 polymer ?
#
loop_
_entity_poly.entity_id
_entity_poly.type
_entity_poly.pdbx_seq_one_letter_code
_entity_poly.pdbx_strand_id
1 'polypeptide(L)'
;MKPASLFVVALLGLLTACSGANGTAAVAPPRPSTNEATSTATFRITIPTPPPSVSSSTRKPQYVSYRVESLQISGTGLDAPNNSVTANVTPTSPGCSGTPSVCAVQIPTNIGLSESFSITAYASTGGTGSVLSTGKVTTSIASGLTNTITVALNPVQTLATGGTFATSIATAPNGTLFVNTGSAIANYDPATGTFTACNSSVTIGSPDRLVIGPDGNLWVPVSSTGIEKIALSGSACGASATYTASIGVPSSLISGSDGNLWFVESSGNVDKMTPSGTLTTAIATIAHFGTWALGPSGNLWIATTTGAISTLTTSGTLTALATLPAPPVQLVLGSDGNMWAFAGTTVSKITPTGTVTNYTLTLPETYPAAALGPDGNIWYFSFSALGWGVENVTPAGTSTILSNFSQSVTYGGGNIAFGSDGNLYFDGGPNLYEFVR
;
A
#
# COMPACT_ATOMS: atom_id res chain seq x y z
N MET A 1 84.47 -1.94 49.85
CA MET A 1 84.02 -3.13 49.09
C MET A 1 83.06 -2.69 47.98
N LYS A 2 82.70 -3.60 47.06
CA LYS A 2 81.97 -3.34 45.79
C LYS A 2 80.47 -2.97 45.98
N PRO A 3 79.74 -2.57 44.91
CA PRO A 3 78.66 -1.59 44.99
C PRO A 3 77.25 -2.17 44.69
N ALA A 4 76.31 -1.28 44.39
CA ALA A 4 74.94 -1.58 43.97
C ALA A 4 74.84 -2.47 42.71
N SER A 5 73.71 -3.20 42.61
CA SER A 5 73.31 -3.93 41.41
C SER A 5 71.83 -3.72 41.08
N LEU A 6 71.57 -3.59 39.79
CA LEU A 6 70.28 -3.32 39.15
C LEU A 6 69.45 -4.61 39.05
N PHE A 7 68.12 -4.54 39.18
CA PHE A 7 67.22 -5.63 38.79
C PHE A 7 66.20 -5.14 37.76
N VAL A 8 66.17 -5.82 36.61
CA VAL A 8 65.21 -5.64 35.53
C VAL A 8 64.18 -6.76 35.63
N VAL A 9 62.89 -6.42 35.53
CA VAL A 9 61.81 -7.40 35.36
C VAL A 9 61.00 -6.99 34.14
N ALA A 10 60.87 -7.90 33.17
CA ALA A 10 60.22 -7.64 31.90
C ALA A 10 58.69 -7.72 31.99
N LEU A 11 58.01 -6.86 31.23
CA LEU A 11 56.56 -6.77 31.18
C LEU A 11 56.00 -7.74 30.13
N LEU A 12 55.20 -8.73 30.54
CA LEU A 12 54.46 -9.62 29.64
C LEU A 12 52.95 -9.32 29.76
N GLY A 13 52.39 -8.60 28.80
CA GLY A 13 50.96 -8.33 28.72
C GLY A 13 50.24 -9.41 27.90
N LEU A 14 49.32 -10.15 28.54
CA LEU A 14 48.44 -11.08 27.83
C LEU A 14 47.27 -10.32 27.17
N LEU A 15 47.06 -10.55 25.88
CA LEU A 15 45.83 -10.20 25.18
C LEU A 15 44.80 -11.34 25.34
N THR A 16 43.73 -11.08 26.08
CA THR A 16 42.57 -11.99 26.18
C THR A 16 41.56 -11.71 25.07
N ALA A 17 41.21 -12.73 24.30
CA ALA A 17 40.15 -12.69 23.30
C ALA A 17 39.19 -13.89 23.48
N CYS A 18 37.88 -13.62 23.57
CA CYS A 18 36.73 -14.53 23.37
C CYS A 18 35.41 -13.76 23.67
N SER A 19 34.22 -14.09 23.15
CA SER A 19 33.78 -14.62 21.85
C SER A 19 32.24 -14.77 21.85
N GLY A 20 31.58 -14.60 20.68
CA GLY A 20 30.14 -14.87 20.45
C GLY A 20 29.16 -13.83 21.05
N ALA A 21 27.93 -13.66 20.58
CA ALA A 21 27.19 -14.21 19.42
C ALA A 21 25.97 -13.28 19.17
N ASN A 22 25.32 -13.16 18.00
CA ASN A 22 25.44 -13.84 16.71
C ASN A 22 25.09 -12.84 15.56
N GLY A 23 25.46 -13.14 14.31
CA GLY A 23 25.05 -12.34 13.14
C GLY A 23 25.79 -12.71 11.86
N THR A 24 25.25 -13.63 11.06
CA THR A 24 25.87 -14.10 9.81
C THR A 24 25.64 -13.14 8.64
N ALA A 25 26.11 -11.91 8.78
CA ALA A 25 26.58 -11.17 7.61
C ALA A 25 28.05 -11.55 7.41
N ALA A 26 28.36 -12.26 6.34
CA ALA A 26 29.74 -12.33 5.88
C ALA A 26 30.12 -10.92 5.43
N VAL A 27 30.77 -10.16 6.32
CA VAL A 27 31.45 -8.92 5.93
C VAL A 27 32.46 -9.32 4.87
N ALA A 28 32.16 -8.99 3.61
CA ALA A 28 33.10 -9.22 2.52
C ALA A 28 34.42 -8.56 2.94
N PRO A 29 35.56 -9.29 2.90
CA PRO A 29 36.82 -8.68 3.27
C PRO A 29 37.02 -7.44 2.40
N PRO A 30 37.46 -6.30 2.98
CA PRO A 30 37.73 -5.11 2.18
C PRO A 30 38.68 -5.53 1.05
N ARG A 31 38.23 -5.35 -0.19
CA ARG A 31 38.99 -5.73 -1.38
C ARG A 31 40.36 -5.06 -1.27
N PRO A 32 41.48 -5.77 -1.53
CA PRO A 32 42.80 -5.17 -1.42
C PRO A 32 42.83 -3.88 -2.22
N SER A 33 43.41 -2.81 -1.64
CA SER A 33 43.52 -1.50 -2.28
C SER A 33 44.53 -1.55 -3.43
N THR A 34 44.15 -2.21 -4.52
CA THR A 34 44.71 -1.94 -5.84
C THR A 34 44.40 -0.49 -6.19
N ASN A 35 45.32 0.19 -6.87
CA ASN A 35 45.18 1.59 -7.30
C ASN A 35 44.13 1.75 -8.43
N GLU A 36 42.90 1.34 -8.19
CA GLU A 36 41.74 1.71 -8.99
C GLU A 36 41.48 3.19 -8.71
N ALA A 37 41.58 4.02 -9.75
CA ALA A 37 41.40 5.46 -9.58
C ALA A 37 39.95 5.75 -9.19
N THR A 38 39.78 6.46 -8.07
CA THR A 38 38.48 6.90 -7.58
C THR A 38 38.02 8.12 -8.39
N SER A 39 36.75 8.13 -8.78
CA SER A 39 36.11 9.30 -9.41
C SER A 39 34.80 9.63 -8.73
N THR A 40 34.40 10.89 -8.83
CA THR A 40 33.05 11.32 -8.48
C THR A 40 32.10 11.04 -9.65
N ALA A 41 30.97 10.38 -9.40
CA ALA A 41 29.88 10.23 -10.37
C ALA A 41 28.63 11.00 -9.91
N THR A 42 27.89 11.60 -10.87
CA THR A 42 26.75 12.49 -10.58
C THR A 42 25.43 11.83 -10.99
N PHE A 43 24.79 11.15 -10.04
CA PHE A 43 23.48 10.54 -10.28
C PHE A 43 22.44 11.65 -10.47
N ARG A 44 21.67 11.56 -11.56
CA ARG A 44 20.60 12.51 -11.90
C ARG A 44 19.27 11.82 -11.69
N ILE A 45 18.75 11.95 -10.48
CA ILE A 45 17.53 11.27 -10.04
C ILE A 45 16.35 12.23 -10.25
N THR A 46 15.36 11.76 -11.00
CA THR A 46 14.17 12.54 -11.36
C THR A 46 13.14 12.44 -10.24
N ILE A 47 12.99 13.48 -9.44
CA ILE A 47 11.97 13.62 -8.40
C ILE A 47 10.84 14.52 -8.91
N PRO A 48 9.58 14.05 -8.97
CA PRO A 48 8.46 14.90 -9.31
C PRO A 48 8.31 16.07 -8.35
N THR A 49 8.13 17.27 -8.90
CA THR A 49 7.54 18.40 -8.17
C THR A 49 6.01 18.22 -8.15
N PRO A 50 5.31 18.61 -7.07
CA PRO A 50 3.84 18.60 -7.06
C PRO A 50 3.30 19.37 -8.28
N PRO A 51 2.32 18.84 -9.02
CA PRO A 51 1.79 19.54 -10.17
C PRO A 51 1.09 20.84 -9.73
N PRO A 52 1.39 21.99 -10.35
CA PRO A 52 0.47 23.13 -10.26
C PRO A 52 -0.86 22.70 -10.87
N SER A 53 -1.97 23.05 -10.22
CA SER A 53 -3.30 22.51 -10.50
C SER A 53 -3.84 22.89 -11.89
N VAL A 54 -3.55 22.09 -12.92
CA VAL A 54 -4.15 22.23 -14.26
C VAL A 54 -4.22 20.93 -15.06
N SER A 55 -5.11 20.94 -16.05
CA SER A 55 -5.64 19.80 -16.81
C SER A 55 -4.66 19.03 -17.71
N SER A 56 -5.00 17.76 -17.93
CA SER A 56 -4.37 16.80 -18.85
C SER A 56 -3.98 17.32 -20.24
N SER A 57 -2.75 17.02 -20.70
CA SER A 57 -2.50 16.36 -22.02
C SER A 57 -1.00 16.20 -22.39
N THR A 58 -0.26 15.32 -21.71
CA THR A 58 0.87 14.52 -22.30
C THR A 58 1.42 13.56 -21.23
N ARG A 59 1.31 12.24 -21.41
CA ARG A 59 1.72 11.26 -20.39
C ARG A 59 3.13 10.68 -20.61
N LYS A 60 4.09 11.13 -19.79
CA LYS A 60 5.22 10.38 -19.19
C LYS A 60 5.57 11.12 -17.88
N PRO A 61 5.91 10.45 -16.77
CA PRO A 61 7.11 9.62 -16.64
C PRO A 61 6.93 8.37 -15.74
N GLN A 62 8.04 7.84 -15.22
CA GLN A 62 8.15 6.93 -14.08
C GLN A 62 8.51 7.78 -12.84
N TYR A 63 8.02 7.45 -11.64
CA TYR A 63 7.80 8.44 -10.56
C TYR A 63 8.46 8.11 -9.20
N VAL A 64 8.80 9.16 -8.44
CA VAL A 64 8.99 9.12 -6.97
C VAL A 64 7.86 9.92 -6.32
N SER A 65 7.56 9.71 -5.04
CA SER A 65 6.78 10.71 -4.27
C SER A 65 7.52 12.06 -4.25
N TYR A 66 6.80 13.18 -4.12
CA TYR A 66 7.40 14.50 -3.87
C TYR A 66 7.96 14.64 -2.44
N ARG A 67 7.70 13.65 -1.56
CA ARG A 67 8.21 13.58 -0.17
C ARG A 67 9.61 13.00 -0.03
N VAL A 68 10.40 12.90 -1.11
CA VAL A 68 11.81 12.48 -0.96
C VAL A 68 12.52 13.47 -0.05
N GLU A 69 13.00 12.97 1.09
CA GLU A 69 13.90 13.69 1.99
C GLU A 69 15.33 13.16 1.92
N SER A 70 15.51 11.89 1.52
CA SER A 70 16.84 11.35 1.25
C SER A 70 16.86 10.25 0.19
N LEU A 71 18.05 10.06 -0.38
CA LEU A 71 18.38 9.06 -1.38
C LEU A 71 19.57 8.25 -0.85
N GLN A 72 19.42 6.93 -0.79
CA GLN A 72 20.52 6.00 -0.55
C GLN A 72 20.92 5.35 -1.87
N ILE A 73 22.20 5.39 -2.19
CA ILE A 73 22.81 4.69 -3.32
C ILE A 73 23.67 3.57 -2.71
N SER A 74 23.59 2.36 -3.26
CA SER A 74 24.38 1.19 -2.82
C SER A 74 24.88 0.42 -4.04
N GLY A 75 26.09 -0.11 -3.98
CA GLY A 75 26.71 -0.81 -5.12
C GLY A 75 28.12 -1.28 -4.80
N THR A 76 28.52 -2.43 -5.36
CA THR A 76 29.73 -3.15 -4.94
C THR A 76 31.07 -2.47 -5.27
N GLY A 77 31.07 -1.38 -6.05
CA GLY A 77 32.24 -0.53 -6.26
C GLY A 77 31.99 0.95 -5.95
N LEU A 78 31.05 1.22 -5.04
CA LEU A 78 31.09 2.46 -4.25
C LEU A 78 32.28 2.39 -3.29
N ASP A 79 33.15 3.39 -3.35
CA ASP A 79 34.24 3.55 -2.38
C ASP A 79 33.72 4.34 -1.16
N ALA A 80 32.85 3.68 -0.39
CA ALA A 80 32.14 4.25 0.74
C ALA A 80 31.90 3.21 1.84
N PRO A 81 31.75 3.61 3.12
CA PRO A 81 31.42 2.69 4.21
C PRO A 81 30.18 1.85 3.88
N ASN A 82 30.26 0.54 4.12
CA ASN A 82 29.22 -0.43 3.81
C ASN A 82 28.78 -0.45 2.33
N ASN A 83 29.63 0.02 1.40
CA ASN A 83 29.32 0.12 -0.03
C ASN A 83 28.03 0.91 -0.30
N SER A 84 27.81 1.99 0.45
CA SER A 84 26.62 2.84 0.35
C SER A 84 26.89 4.31 0.67
N VAL A 85 26.15 5.20 0.00
CA VAL A 85 26.15 6.65 0.23
C VAL A 85 24.71 7.11 0.42
N THR A 86 24.44 7.86 1.48
CA THR A 86 23.14 8.50 1.72
C THR A 86 23.26 10.00 1.60
N ALA A 87 22.37 10.62 0.81
CA ALA A 87 22.29 12.06 0.62
C ALA A 87 20.90 12.56 1.00
N ASN A 88 20.82 13.56 1.89
CA ASN A 88 19.57 14.26 2.18
C ASN A 88 19.26 15.22 1.03
N VAL A 89 18.18 14.96 0.32
CA VAL A 89 17.83 15.61 -0.96
C VAL A 89 16.31 15.69 -1.06
N THR A 90 15.83 16.91 -1.25
CA THR A 90 14.42 17.24 -1.53
C THR A 90 14.28 17.85 -2.93
N PRO A 91 13.08 17.90 -3.54
CA PRO A 91 12.87 18.55 -4.85
C PRO A 91 13.35 20.02 -4.94
N THR A 92 13.52 20.69 -3.79
CA THR A 92 13.93 22.10 -3.62
C THR A 92 15.39 22.27 -3.16
N SER A 93 16.14 21.18 -2.98
CA SER A 93 17.54 21.24 -2.55
C SER A 93 18.43 21.91 -3.61
N PRO A 94 19.52 22.61 -3.25
CA PRO A 94 20.35 23.37 -4.22
C PRO A 94 20.97 22.54 -5.37
N GLY A 95 21.04 21.22 -5.23
CA GLY A 95 21.46 20.29 -6.29
C GLY A 95 20.34 19.80 -7.21
N CYS A 96 19.10 20.28 -7.04
CA CYS A 96 17.90 19.88 -7.77
C CYS A 96 17.37 21.02 -8.65
N SER A 97 16.99 20.71 -9.89
CA SER A 97 16.48 21.71 -10.84
C SER A 97 15.61 21.11 -11.94
N GLY A 98 14.70 21.92 -12.50
CA GLY A 98 13.83 21.51 -13.61
C GLY A 98 12.45 21.03 -13.15
N THR A 99 11.66 20.53 -14.10
CA THR A 99 10.30 20.03 -13.86
C THR A 99 10.04 18.84 -14.79
N PRO A 100 10.03 17.60 -14.30
CA PRO A 100 10.31 17.16 -12.92
C PRO A 100 11.72 17.55 -12.45
N SER A 101 11.91 17.75 -11.13
CA SER A 101 13.21 18.12 -10.54
C SER A 101 14.23 17.01 -10.75
N VAL A 102 15.37 17.35 -11.35
CA VAL A 102 16.50 16.44 -11.50
C VAL A 102 17.55 16.80 -10.45
N CYS A 103 17.78 15.90 -9.51
CA CYS A 103 18.69 16.06 -8.39
C CYS A 103 20.04 15.40 -8.66
N ALA A 104 21.13 16.13 -8.43
CA ALA A 104 22.50 15.69 -8.57
C ALA A 104 23.07 15.17 -7.25
N VAL A 105 23.32 13.86 -7.14
CA VAL A 105 24.03 13.25 -6.00
C VAL A 105 25.43 12.84 -6.45
N GLN A 106 26.45 13.33 -5.73
CA GLN A 106 27.85 12.98 -5.95
C GLN A 106 28.21 11.75 -5.11
N ILE A 107 28.83 10.74 -5.74
CA ILE A 107 29.31 9.54 -5.05
C ILE A 107 30.77 9.21 -5.41
N PRO A 108 31.59 8.70 -4.47
CA PRO A 108 32.87 8.07 -4.76
C PRO A 108 32.65 6.65 -5.33
N THR A 109 33.28 6.34 -6.47
CA THR A 109 33.12 5.06 -7.17
C THR A 109 34.33 4.76 -8.05
N ASN A 110 34.53 3.48 -8.39
CA ASN A 110 35.61 3.05 -9.28
C ASN A 110 35.38 3.50 -10.74
N ILE A 111 36.47 3.66 -11.48
CA ILE A 111 36.49 4.06 -12.89
C ILE A 111 36.59 2.84 -13.81
N GLY A 112 35.88 2.88 -14.95
CA GLY A 112 36.15 2.01 -16.11
C GLY A 112 35.57 0.60 -16.04
N LEU A 113 34.99 0.20 -14.90
CA LEU A 113 34.24 -1.05 -14.75
C LEU A 113 32.74 -0.80 -14.95
N SER A 114 32.02 -1.81 -15.47
CA SER A 114 30.56 -1.80 -15.51
C SER A 114 30.03 -2.33 -14.18
N GLU A 115 29.38 -1.46 -13.41
CA GLU A 115 28.92 -1.74 -12.06
C GLU A 115 27.41 -1.60 -11.94
N SER A 116 26.83 -2.27 -10.95
CA SER A 116 25.39 -2.24 -10.69
C SER A 116 25.09 -1.51 -9.39
N PHE A 117 24.30 -0.45 -9.49
CA PHE A 117 23.91 0.42 -8.39
C PHE A 117 22.40 0.27 -8.13
N SER A 118 22.04 0.14 -6.86
CA SER A 118 20.68 0.21 -6.36
C SER A 118 20.48 1.58 -5.70
N ILE A 119 19.37 2.23 -6.03
CA ILE A 119 18.97 3.54 -5.50
C ILE A 119 17.65 3.36 -4.76
N THR A 120 17.60 3.81 -3.52
CA THR A 120 16.41 3.79 -2.66
C THR A 120 16.10 5.21 -2.22
N ALA A 121 14.89 5.68 -2.46
CA ALA A 121 14.38 6.96 -1.96
C ALA A 121 13.61 6.77 -0.66
N TYR A 122 13.69 7.73 0.27
CA TYR A 122 13.13 7.62 1.61
C TYR A 122 12.31 8.86 2.01
N ALA A 123 11.26 8.61 2.81
CA ALA A 123 10.35 9.61 3.36
C ALA A 123 10.99 10.52 4.41
N SER A 124 12.13 10.10 4.97
CA SER A 124 12.84 10.86 5.99
C SER A 124 14.32 11.00 5.65
N THR A 125 14.95 12.03 6.22
CA THR A 125 16.41 12.19 6.14
C THR A 125 17.18 10.98 6.67
N GLY A 126 18.44 10.83 6.23
CA GLY A 126 19.36 9.80 6.72
C GLY A 126 19.14 8.39 6.17
N GLY A 127 18.27 8.21 5.16
CA GLY A 127 17.92 6.89 4.63
C GLY A 127 17.01 6.10 5.56
N THR A 128 16.04 6.80 6.18
CA THR A 128 15.16 6.26 7.23
C THR A 128 13.69 6.54 6.93
N GLY A 129 12.79 5.93 7.70
CA GLY A 129 11.35 5.96 7.44
C GLY A 129 10.96 5.06 6.27
N SER A 130 9.73 5.22 5.76
CA SER A 130 9.24 4.46 4.62
C SER A 130 10.15 4.70 3.40
N VAL A 131 10.51 3.61 2.73
CA VAL A 131 10.99 3.71 1.34
C VAL A 131 9.87 4.33 0.52
N LEU A 132 10.20 5.23 -0.41
CA LEU A 132 9.27 5.84 -1.35
C LEU A 132 9.33 5.17 -2.72
N SER A 133 10.51 4.64 -3.03
CA SER A 133 10.81 4.03 -4.31
C SER A 133 12.17 3.34 -4.31
N THR A 134 12.32 2.34 -5.18
CA THR A 134 13.62 1.78 -5.56
C THR A 134 13.82 1.83 -7.07
N GLY A 135 15.09 1.81 -7.49
CA GLY A 135 15.52 1.68 -8.87
C GLY A 135 16.90 1.05 -8.93
N LYS A 136 17.21 0.39 -10.06
CA LYS A 136 18.49 -0.27 -10.27
C LYS A 136 19.04 0.09 -11.64
N VAL A 137 20.33 0.32 -11.72
CA VAL A 137 21.02 0.69 -12.96
C VAL A 137 22.37 0.01 -13.03
N THR A 138 22.73 -0.48 -14.22
CA THR A 138 24.05 -1.06 -14.49
C THR A 138 24.71 -0.23 -15.58
N THR A 139 25.88 0.33 -15.30
CA THR A 139 26.59 1.23 -16.21
C THR A 139 28.08 1.29 -15.88
N SER A 140 28.90 1.73 -16.83
CA SER A 140 30.30 2.07 -16.58
C SER A 140 30.47 3.55 -16.24
N ILE A 141 31.44 3.84 -15.36
CA ILE A 141 31.79 5.19 -14.92
C ILE A 141 33.06 5.66 -15.65
N ALA A 142 32.97 6.76 -16.39
CA ALA A 142 34.09 7.36 -17.09
C ALA A 142 34.89 8.33 -16.18
N SER A 143 36.22 8.30 -16.28
CA SER A 143 37.12 9.19 -15.53
C SER A 143 36.93 10.66 -15.93
N GLY A 144 36.93 11.57 -14.95
CA GLY A 144 37.02 13.02 -15.20
C GLY A 144 35.84 13.64 -15.95
N LEU A 145 34.72 12.91 -16.09
CA LEU A 145 33.51 13.35 -16.79
C LEU A 145 32.28 13.29 -15.87
N THR A 146 31.30 14.15 -16.13
CA THR A 146 30.01 14.12 -15.43
C THR A 146 29.17 12.93 -15.92
N ASN A 147 29.38 11.76 -15.30
CA ASN A 147 28.59 10.57 -15.54
C ASN A 147 27.13 10.82 -15.12
N THR A 148 26.24 11.01 -16.10
CA THR A 148 24.81 11.24 -15.88
C THR A 148 24.06 9.94 -15.91
N ILE A 149 23.54 9.53 -14.76
CA ILE A 149 22.81 8.27 -14.60
C ILE A 149 21.36 8.60 -14.22
N THR A 150 20.45 8.36 -15.17
CA THR A 150 19.00 8.55 -14.98
C THR A 150 18.39 7.28 -14.41
N VAL A 151 17.80 7.37 -13.22
CA VAL A 151 17.11 6.24 -12.58
C VAL A 151 15.62 6.49 -12.59
N ALA A 152 14.90 5.60 -13.27
CA ALA A 152 13.46 5.49 -13.15
C ALA A 152 13.13 4.79 -11.84
N LEU A 153 12.64 5.58 -10.89
CA LEU A 153 12.12 5.12 -9.61
C LEU A 153 10.66 4.66 -9.81
N ASN A 154 10.28 3.55 -9.17
CA ASN A 154 8.92 3.01 -9.13
C ASN A 154 8.22 3.43 -7.81
N PRO A 155 7.11 4.19 -7.81
CA PRO A 155 6.47 4.65 -6.57
C PRO A 155 5.63 3.56 -5.90
N VAL A 156 5.49 2.42 -6.57
CA VAL A 156 4.80 1.23 -6.07
C VAL A 156 5.82 0.23 -5.56
N GLN A 157 5.77 -0.04 -4.26
CA GLN A 157 6.53 -1.12 -3.63
C GLN A 157 5.75 -2.42 -3.60
N THR A 158 6.47 -3.53 -3.63
CA THR A 158 5.90 -4.88 -3.50
C THR A 158 6.25 -5.43 -2.12
N LEU A 159 5.22 -5.62 -1.30
CA LEU A 159 5.30 -6.10 0.07
C LEU A 159 4.88 -7.58 0.07
N ALA A 160 5.88 -8.46 0.12
CA ALA A 160 5.66 -9.91 0.07
C ALA A 160 4.95 -10.38 1.34
N THR A 161 3.70 -10.86 1.20
CA THR A 161 2.88 -11.31 2.34
C THR A 161 3.30 -12.68 2.90
N GLY A 162 4.09 -13.44 2.12
CA GLY A 162 4.44 -14.83 2.40
C GLY A 162 3.33 -15.85 2.11
N GLY A 163 2.14 -15.41 1.69
CA GLY A 163 1.01 -16.27 1.33
C GLY A 163 0.91 -16.57 -0.16
N THR A 164 -0.22 -17.16 -0.56
CA THR A 164 -0.49 -17.53 -1.96
C THR A 164 -1.20 -16.42 -2.73
N PHE A 165 -2.16 -15.72 -2.11
CA PHE A 165 -2.89 -14.61 -2.72
C PHE A 165 -3.35 -13.57 -1.69
N ALA A 166 -2.93 -12.31 -1.81
CA ALA A 166 -3.60 -11.16 -1.22
C ALA A 166 -4.92 -10.90 -1.97
N THR A 167 -6.07 -11.11 -1.30
CA THR A 167 -7.41 -10.98 -1.94
C THR A 167 -8.31 -9.95 -1.29
N SER A 168 -7.95 -9.41 -0.12
CA SER A 168 -8.74 -8.42 0.59
C SER A 168 -7.90 -7.68 1.64
N ILE A 169 -8.23 -6.41 1.88
CA ILE A 169 -7.58 -5.52 2.84
C ILE A 169 -8.64 -4.80 3.68
N ALA A 170 -8.44 -4.72 5.00
CA ALA A 170 -9.16 -3.78 5.86
C ALA A 170 -8.22 -2.99 6.77
N THR A 171 -8.51 -1.71 6.94
CA THR A 171 -7.79 -0.80 7.86
C THR A 171 -8.47 -0.80 9.23
N ALA A 172 -7.72 -1.11 10.28
CA ALA A 172 -8.16 -0.93 11.67
C ALA A 172 -8.07 0.54 12.11
N PRO A 173 -8.76 0.97 13.20
CA PRO A 173 -8.80 2.38 13.61
C PRO A 173 -7.44 3.01 13.94
N ASN A 174 -6.41 2.19 14.21
CA ASN A 174 -5.02 2.61 14.42
C ASN A 174 -4.21 2.72 13.10
N GLY A 175 -4.83 2.48 11.95
CA GLY A 175 -4.21 2.49 10.62
C GLY A 175 -3.38 1.24 10.28
N THR A 176 -3.40 0.20 11.13
CA THR A 176 -2.88 -1.14 10.79
C THR A 176 -3.74 -1.77 9.69
N LEU A 177 -3.12 -2.51 8.77
CA LEU A 177 -3.80 -3.21 7.68
C LEU A 177 -3.88 -4.71 7.97
N PHE A 178 -5.06 -5.30 7.78
CA PHE A 178 -5.27 -6.74 7.81
C PHE A 178 -5.50 -7.22 6.38
N VAL A 179 -4.68 -8.18 5.93
CA VAL A 179 -4.66 -8.70 4.56
C VAL A 179 -5.00 -10.19 4.58
N ASN A 180 -6.02 -10.62 3.83
CA ASN A 180 -6.25 -12.05 3.58
C ASN A 180 -5.20 -12.53 2.58
N THR A 181 -4.35 -13.48 2.98
CA THR A 181 -3.25 -14.03 2.18
C THR A 181 -3.58 -15.38 1.52
N GLY A 182 -4.87 -15.74 1.50
CA GLY A 182 -5.44 -16.91 0.85
C GLY A 182 -5.49 -18.15 1.74
N SER A 183 -4.54 -18.30 2.65
CA SER A 183 -4.49 -19.36 3.66
C SER A 183 -4.49 -18.86 5.11
N ALA A 184 -4.31 -17.56 5.32
CA ALA A 184 -4.23 -16.91 6.62
C ALA A 184 -4.57 -15.41 6.51
N ILE A 185 -4.55 -14.70 7.63
CA ILE A 185 -4.47 -13.23 7.65
C ILE A 185 -3.06 -12.81 8.03
N ALA A 186 -2.53 -11.81 7.34
CA ALA A 186 -1.35 -11.07 7.76
C ALA A 186 -1.78 -9.69 8.27
N ASN A 187 -1.29 -9.32 9.45
CA ASN A 187 -1.26 -7.93 9.88
C ASN A 187 -0.01 -7.28 9.23
N TYR A 188 -0.19 -6.13 8.60
CA TYR A 188 0.88 -5.23 8.20
C TYR A 188 0.75 -3.90 8.98
N ASP A 189 1.85 -3.48 9.61
CA ASP A 189 1.97 -2.17 10.26
C ASP A 189 2.71 -1.17 9.35
N PRO A 190 2.00 -0.17 8.77
CA PRO A 190 2.61 0.84 7.91
C PRO A 190 3.67 1.71 8.60
N ALA A 191 3.58 1.89 9.92
CA ALA A 191 4.54 2.74 10.65
C ALA A 191 5.92 2.09 10.80
N THR A 192 5.99 0.75 10.72
CA THR A 192 7.23 -0.04 10.88
C THR A 192 7.63 -0.82 9.63
N GLY A 193 6.72 -0.96 8.67
CA GLY A 193 6.93 -1.75 7.46
C GLY A 193 6.94 -3.27 7.70
N THR A 194 6.43 -3.74 8.85
CA THR A 194 6.53 -5.14 9.27
C THR A 194 5.23 -5.92 9.09
N PHE A 195 5.34 -7.16 8.60
CA PHE A 195 4.27 -8.14 8.70
C PHE A 195 4.35 -8.94 10.00
N THR A 196 3.19 -9.18 10.62
CA THR A 196 3.01 -10.14 11.71
C THR A 196 1.91 -11.13 11.35
N ALA A 197 2.13 -12.42 11.58
CA ALA A 197 1.11 -13.44 11.35
C ALA A 197 -0.09 -13.27 12.29
N CYS A 198 -1.30 -13.17 11.74
CA CYS A 198 -2.52 -13.28 12.53
C CYS A 198 -2.79 -14.77 12.76
N ASN A 199 -2.45 -15.28 13.96
CA ASN A 199 -2.57 -16.69 14.31
C ASN A 199 -4.04 -17.10 14.60
N SER A 200 -4.95 -16.89 13.65
CA SER A 200 -6.28 -17.52 13.63
C SER A 200 -6.14 -18.98 13.19
N SER A 201 -6.79 -19.91 13.90
CA SER A 201 -6.78 -21.35 13.55
C SER A 201 -7.79 -21.72 12.47
N VAL A 202 -8.19 -20.75 11.63
CA VAL A 202 -9.33 -20.88 10.72
C VAL A 202 -8.91 -20.93 9.26
N THR A 203 -9.44 -21.92 8.56
CA THR A 203 -9.43 -22.02 7.11
C THR A 203 -10.36 -20.96 6.53
N ILE A 204 -9.80 -19.79 6.27
CA ILE A 204 -10.46 -18.73 5.52
C ILE A 204 -10.87 -19.30 4.15
N GLY A 205 -12.09 -18.99 3.70
CA GLY A 205 -12.52 -19.38 2.37
C GLY A 205 -11.98 -18.45 1.29
N SER A 206 -12.64 -18.47 0.13
CA SER A 206 -12.61 -17.34 -0.79
C SER A 206 -13.84 -16.44 -0.55
N PRO A 207 -13.70 -15.42 0.30
CA PRO A 207 -14.59 -14.26 0.25
C PRO A 207 -13.79 -12.97 0.05
N ASP A 208 -14.35 -12.07 -0.76
CA ASP A 208 -13.60 -10.92 -1.28
C ASP A 208 -13.42 -9.78 -0.24
N ARG A 209 -14.10 -9.85 0.92
CA ARG A 209 -14.13 -8.79 1.94
C ARG A 209 -14.09 -9.29 3.39
N LEU A 210 -12.92 -9.14 4.02
CA LEU A 210 -12.79 -9.06 5.48
C LEU A 210 -13.09 -7.62 5.94
N VAL A 211 -13.66 -7.43 7.14
CA VAL A 211 -14.07 -6.11 7.61
C VAL A 211 -13.78 -5.89 9.09
N ILE A 212 -13.44 -4.66 9.47
CA ILE A 212 -13.39 -4.25 10.87
C ILE A 212 -14.81 -3.92 11.32
N GLY A 213 -15.30 -4.68 12.29
CA GLY A 213 -16.66 -4.59 12.82
C GLY A 213 -16.90 -3.34 13.66
N PRO A 214 -18.17 -3.07 14.03
CA PRO A 214 -18.53 -1.92 14.87
C PRO A 214 -17.90 -1.94 16.27
N ASP A 215 -17.39 -3.09 16.69
CA ASP A 215 -16.71 -3.32 17.97
C ASP A 215 -15.17 -3.31 17.86
N GLY A 216 -14.63 -2.88 16.71
CA GLY A 216 -13.19 -2.79 16.46
C GLY A 216 -12.49 -4.14 16.26
N ASN A 217 -13.23 -5.25 16.23
CA ASN A 217 -12.69 -6.59 15.97
C ASN A 217 -12.73 -6.90 14.47
N LEU A 218 -11.96 -7.89 14.03
CA LEU A 218 -11.92 -8.33 12.65
C LEU A 218 -13.01 -9.39 12.40
N TRP A 219 -13.81 -9.22 11.36
CA TRP A 219 -14.88 -10.14 10.97
C TRP A 219 -14.64 -10.70 9.57
N VAL A 220 -14.70 -12.03 9.45
CA VAL A 220 -14.22 -12.78 8.30
C VAL A 220 -15.24 -13.87 7.92
N PRO A 221 -15.88 -13.80 6.74
CA PRO A 221 -16.69 -14.91 6.24
C PRO A 221 -15.86 -16.20 6.06
N VAL A 222 -16.45 -17.37 6.35
CA VAL A 222 -15.75 -18.67 6.28
C VAL A 222 -16.31 -19.60 5.20
N SER A 223 -15.48 -20.54 4.76
CA SER A 223 -15.62 -21.30 3.49
C SER A 223 -16.88 -22.16 3.28
N SER A 224 -17.58 -22.54 4.35
CA SER A 224 -18.70 -23.51 4.29
C SER A 224 -20.04 -22.89 4.67
N THR A 225 -20.13 -22.29 5.86
CA THR A 225 -21.22 -21.41 6.32
C THR A 225 -20.71 -20.54 7.46
N GLY A 226 -21.26 -19.33 7.59
CA GLY A 226 -21.01 -18.50 8.78
C GLY A 226 -19.88 -17.47 8.68
N ILE A 227 -19.60 -16.85 9.82
CA ILE A 227 -18.66 -15.72 9.98
C ILE A 227 -17.80 -15.98 11.22
N GLU A 228 -16.48 -15.81 11.10
CA GLU A 228 -15.56 -15.73 12.22
C GLU A 228 -15.38 -14.28 12.68
N LYS A 229 -15.34 -14.10 14.00
CA LYS A 229 -14.86 -12.89 14.67
C LYS A 229 -13.49 -13.18 15.29
N ILE A 230 -12.49 -12.38 14.97
CA ILE A 230 -11.14 -12.41 15.55
C ILE A 230 -10.98 -11.16 16.41
N ALA A 231 -10.72 -11.35 17.71
CA ALA A 231 -10.51 -10.24 18.63
C ALA A 231 -9.23 -9.45 18.27
N LEU A 232 -9.29 -8.12 18.32
CA LEU A 232 -8.11 -7.26 18.09
C LEU A 232 -7.69 -6.54 19.37
N SER A 233 -6.38 -6.51 19.62
CA SER A 233 -5.74 -5.73 20.69
C SER A 233 -4.66 -4.84 20.08
N GLY A 234 -5.06 -3.63 19.68
CA GLY A 234 -4.27 -2.83 18.76
C GLY A 234 -4.08 -3.57 17.43
N SER A 235 -2.83 -3.82 17.05
CA SER A 235 -2.49 -4.58 15.83
C SER A 235 -2.49 -6.12 16.04
N ALA A 236 -2.56 -6.61 17.27
CA ALA A 236 -2.46 -8.05 17.55
C ALA A 236 -3.81 -8.77 17.41
N CYS A 237 -3.82 -9.91 16.71
CA CYS A 237 -4.94 -10.86 16.72
C CYS A 237 -4.95 -11.68 18.02
N GLY A 238 -6.13 -11.80 18.64
CA GLY A 238 -6.38 -12.55 19.86
C GLY A 238 -7.28 -13.76 19.63
N ALA A 239 -8.10 -14.10 20.62
CA ALA A 239 -9.06 -15.19 20.54
C ALA A 239 -10.09 -14.97 19.42
N SER A 240 -10.54 -16.05 18.80
CA SER A 240 -11.60 -16.01 17.79
C SER A 240 -12.82 -16.86 18.14
N ALA A 241 -13.94 -16.54 17.50
CA ALA A 241 -15.23 -17.21 17.65
C ALA A 241 -15.93 -17.32 16.30
N THR A 242 -16.40 -18.51 15.95
CA THR A 242 -17.13 -18.76 14.69
C THR A 242 -18.63 -18.84 14.93
N TYR A 243 -19.41 -18.06 14.18
CA TYR A 243 -20.86 -18.06 14.18
C TYR A 243 -21.37 -18.76 12.91
N THR A 244 -22.02 -19.91 13.06
CA THR A 244 -22.49 -20.73 11.91
C THR A 244 -23.99 -21.01 11.92
N ALA A 245 -24.66 -20.82 13.06
CA ALA A 245 -26.07 -21.13 13.22
C ALA A 245 -26.95 -20.16 12.40
N SER A 246 -27.78 -20.71 11.51
CA SER A 246 -28.73 -19.97 10.67
C SER A 246 -28.11 -18.91 9.74
N ILE A 247 -26.82 -19.06 9.40
CA ILE A 247 -26.14 -18.26 8.38
C ILE A 247 -25.83 -19.17 7.20
N GLY A 248 -26.22 -18.75 5.99
CA GLY A 248 -25.86 -19.42 4.74
C GLY A 248 -24.41 -19.17 4.35
N VAL A 249 -24.18 -18.90 3.06
CA VAL A 249 -22.86 -18.53 2.53
C VAL A 249 -22.79 -17.01 2.40
N PRO A 250 -22.19 -16.28 3.37
CA PRO A 250 -22.02 -14.83 3.27
C PRO A 250 -21.06 -14.48 2.12
N SER A 251 -21.50 -13.59 1.23
CA SER A 251 -20.71 -13.14 0.07
C SER A 251 -20.05 -11.77 0.30
N SER A 252 -20.64 -10.91 1.13
CA SER A 252 -20.08 -9.60 1.47
C SER A 252 -20.53 -9.14 2.86
N LEU A 253 -19.65 -8.42 3.56
CA LEU A 253 -19.85 -7.87 4.91
C LEU A 253 -19.68 -6.33 4.90
N ILE A 254 -20.35 -5.64 5.83
CA ILE A 254 -20.12 -4.23 6.14
C ILE A 254 -20.52 -3.88 7.58
N SER A 255 -19.86 -2.90 8.19
CA SER A 255 -20.26 -2.34 9.49
C SER A 255 -21.41 -1.34 9.31
N GLY A 256 -22.52 -1.58 10.01
CA GLY A 256 -23.71 -0.71 9.98
C GLY A 256 -23.65 0.43 10.99
N SER A 257 -24.38 1.51 10.70
CA SER A 257 -24.52 2.66 11.62
C SER A 257 -25.26 2.34 12.92
N ASP A 258 -26.01 1.24 12.96
CA ASP A 258 -26.72 0.73 14.15
C ASP A 258 -25.84 -0.15 15.06
N GLY A 259 -24.52 -0.17 14.84
CA GLY A 259 -23.59 -0.94 15.66
C GLY A 259 -23.61 -2.45 15.38
N ASN A 260 -24.29 -2.89 14.32
CA ASN A 260 -24.34 -4.29 13.90
C ASN A 260 -23.40 -4.55 12.71
N LEU A 261 -22.88 -5.77 12.62
CA LEU A 261 -22.31 -6.29 11.38
C LEU A 261 -23.46 -6.66 10.45
N TRP A 262 -23.46 -6.12 9.23
CA TRP A 262 -24.41 -6.49 8.18
C TRP A 262 -23.70 -7.40 7.18
N PHE A 263 -24.41 -8.39 6.67
CA PHE A 263 -23.91 -9.25 5.60
C PHE A 263 -25.03 -9.64 4.65
N VAL A 264 -24.64 -9.95 3.42
CA VAL A 264 -25.51 -10.49 2.38
C VAL A 264 -25.06 -11.91 2.05
N GLU A 265 -26.03 -12.81 1.93
CA GLU A 265 -25.79 -14.19 1.52
C GLU A 265 -25.71 -14.32 0.00
N SER A 266 -25.14 -15.42 -0.50
CA SER A 266 -25.21 -15.80 -1.92
C SER A 266 -26.65 -15.98 -2.45
N SER A 267 -27.63 -16.15 -1.56
CA SER A 267 -29.07 -16.17 -1.84
C SER A 267 -29.65 -14.78 -2.15
N GLY A 268 -28.93 -13.70 -1.81
CA GLY A 268 -29.42 -12.32 -1.83
C GLY A 268 -30.15 -11.89 -0.55
N ASN A 269 -30.29 -12.76 0.45
CA ASN A 269 -30.81 -12.38 1.77
C ASN A 269 -29.83 -11.43 2.48
N VAL A 270 -30.37 -10.41 3.15
CA VAL A 270 -29.62 -9.48 3.98
C VAL A 270 -29.95 -9.75 5.45
N ASP A 271 -28.90 -9.97 6.21
CA ASP A 271 -28.95 -10.27 7.63
C ASP A 271 -28.07 -9.27 8.40
N LYS A 272 -28.28 -9.18 9.71
CA LYS A 272 -27.35 -8.47 10.59
C LYS A 272 -27.12 -9.20 11.89
N MET A 273 -25.94 -9.02 12.46
CA MET A 273 -25.51 -9.64 13.70
C MET A 273 -24.96 -8.57 14.66
N THR A 274 -25.37 -8.63 15.93
CA THR A 274 -24.73 -7.84 16.98
C THR A 274 -23.28 -8.28 17.18
N PRO A 275 -22.39 -7.43 17.70
CA PRO A 275 -21.03 -7.83 18.05
C PRO A 275 -20.92 -9.00 19.05
N SER A 276 -22.00 -9.29 19.79
CA SER A 276 -22.13 -10.42 20.71
C SER A 276 -22.64 -11.71 20.06
N GLY A 277 -22.92 -11.72 18.75
CA GLY A 277 -23.37 -12.90 18.01
C GLY A 277 -24.89 -13.08 17.89
N THR A 278 -25.69 -12.10 18.31
CA THR A 278 -27.16 -12.18 18.17
C THR A 278 -27.55 -11.86 16.72
N LEU A 279 -28.10 -12.84 16.03
CA LEU A 279 -28.46 -12.77 14.61
C LEU A 279 -29.90 -12.27 14.41
N THR A 280 -30.12 -11.46 13.37
CA THR A 280 -31.44 -11.12 12.81
C THR A 280 -31.38 -11.41 11.31
N THR A 281 -32.21 -12.34 10.83
CA THR A 281 -32.19 -12.81 9.44
C THR A 281 -33.31 -12.24 8.57
N ALA A 282 -33.14 -12.32 7.25
CA ALA A 282 -34.13 -11.97 6.23
C ALA A 282 -34.71 -10.55 6.39
N ILE A 283 -33.84 -9.60 6.73
CA ILE A 283 -34.18 -8.18 6.94
C ILE A 283 -34.59 -7.51 5.63
N ALA A 284 -33.95 -7.93 4.53
CA ALA A 284 -34.33 -7.62 3.15
C ALA A 284 -33.86 -8.74 2.22
N THR A 285 -34.34 -8.73 0.98
CA THR A 285 -33.81 -9.58 -0.10
C THR A 285 -33.42 -8.70 -1.27
N ILE A 286 -32.15 -8.76 -1.69
CA ILE A 286 -31.58 -8.00 -2.80
C ILE A 286 -31.31 -8.97 -3.95
N ALA A 287 -32.21 -9.00 -4.94
CA ALA A 287 -31.95 -9.71 -6.18
C ALA A 287 -30.76 -9.06 -6.91
N HIS A 288 -29.82 -9.87 -7.40
CA HIS A 288 -28.64 -9.40 -8.14
C HIS A 288 -27.76 -8.41 -7.34
N PHE A 289 -27.53 -8.66 -6.04
CA PHE A 289 -26.58 -7.87 -5.24
C PHE A 289 -25.22 -7.75 -5.96
N GLY A 290 -24.70 -6.53 -6.06
CA GLY A 290 -23.37 -6.26 -6.61
C GLY A 290 -22.40 -5.77 -5.53
N THR A 291 -22.69 -4.64 -4.91
CA THR A 291 -21.80 -4.00 -3.94
C THR A 291 -22.56 -3.04 -3.02
N TRP A 292 -21.92 -2.58 -1.95
CA TRP A 292 -22.51 -1.63 -1.00
C TRP A 292 -21.49 -0.72 -0.32
N ALA A 293 -21.98 0.37 0.26
CA ALA A 293 -21.24 1.29 1.12
C ALA A 293 -22.14 1.88 2.20
N LEU A 294 -21.55 2.38 3.29
CA LEU A 294 -22.29 3.17 4.28
C LEU A 294 -22.60 4.56 3.72
N GLY A 295 -23.86 4.97 3.78
CA GLY A 295 -24.32 6.27 3.29
C GLY A 295 -24.17 7.41 4.31
N PRO A 296 -24.30 8.68 3.87
CA PRO A 296 -24.16 9.86 4.72
C PRO A 296 -25.25 9.96 5.80
N SER A 297 -26.41 9.33 5.59
CA SER A 297 -27.51 9.26 6.55
C SER A 297 -27.46 8.04 7.48
N GLY A 298 -26.37 7.25 7.43
CA GLY A 298 -26.25 5.98 8.15
C GLY A 298 -27.00 4.80 7.52
N ASN A 299 -27.86 5.02 6.51
CA ASN A 299 -28.43 3.94 5.71
C ASN A 299 -27.35 3.26 4.87
N LEU A 300 -27.48 1.96 4.62
CA LEU A 300 -26.63 1.26 3.66
C LEU A 300 -27.06 1.64 2.24
N TRP A 301 -26.09 1.94 1.37
CA TRP A 301 -26.32 2.13 -0.06
C TRP A 301 -25.91 0.87 -0.78
N ILE A 302 -26.81 0.38 -1.62
CA ILE A 302 -26.69 -0.88 -2.35
C ILE A 302 -26.70 -0.57 -3.83
N ALA A 303 -25.78 -1.21 -4.56
CA ALA A 303 -25.84 -1.32 -6.01
C ALA A 303 -26.05 -2.77 -6.43
N THR A 304 -26.89 -2.99 -7.43
CA THR A 304 -27.06 -4.29 -8.07
C THR A 304 -26.13 -4.46 -9.27
N THR A 305 -25.92 -5.70 -9.72
CA THR A 305 -25.25 -6.01 -11.00
C THR A 305 -26.08 -5.61 -12.23
N THR A 306 -27.27 -5.03 -12.03
CA THR A 306 -28.08 -4.36 -13.06
C THR A 306 -27.95 -2.83 -13.03
N GLY A 307 -27.10 -2.26 -12.16
CA GLY A 307 -26.87 -0.81 -12.04
C GLY A 307 -27.91 -0.04 -11.24
N ALA A 308 -28.89 -0.71 -10.61
CA ALA A 308 -29.86 -0.06 -9.74
C ALA A 308 -29.21 0.31 -8.40
N ILE A 309 -29.45 1.55 -7.94
CA ILE A 309 -28.99 2.08 -6.66
C ILE A 309 -30.20 2.21 -5.72
N SER A 310 -30.08 1.67 -4.51
CA SER A 310 -31.09 1.76 -3.46
C SER A 310 -30.46 2.07 -2.11
N THR A 311 -31.23 2.62 -1.19
CA THR A 311 -30.86 2.72 0.23
C THR A 311 -31.63 1.71 1.05
N LEU A 312 -30.97 1.09 2.02
CA LEU A 312 -31.55 0.17 3.00
C LEU A 312 -31.42 0.77 4.40
N THR A 313 -32.54 0.95 5.08
CA THR A 313 -32.55 1.40 6.47
C THR A 313 -32.16 0.25 7.41
N THR A 314 -31.76 0.61 8.63
CA THR A 314 -31.41 -0.37 9.68
C THR A 314 -32.60 -1.22 10.16
N SER A 315 -33.82 -0.85 9.76
CA SER A 315 -35.08 -1.58 9.95
C SER A 315 -35.51 -2.44 8.75
N GLY A 316 -34.70 -2.52 7.68
CA GLY A 316 -34.99 -3.35 6.51
C GLY A 316 -35.80 -2.67 5.38
N THR A 317 -36.03 -1.36 5.45
CA THR A 317 -36.77 -0.65 4.40
C THR A 317 -35.85 -0.33 3.23
N LEU A 318 -36.04 -1.03 2.10
CA LEU A 318 -35.34 -0.76 0.84
C LEU A 318 -36.08 0.33 0.05
N THR A 319 -35.36 1.38 -0.35
CA THR A 319 -35.87 2.50 -1.15
C THR A 319 -35.02 2.68 -2.40
N ALA A 320 -35.63 2.53 -3.58
CA ALA A 320 -34.95 2.79 -4.85
C ALA A 320 -34.61 4.28 -4.99
N LEU A 321 -33.41 4.58 -5.50
CA LEU A 321 -32.86 5.93 -5.51
C LEU A 321 -32.41 6.39 -6.90
N ALA A 322 -31.71 5.55 -7.66
CA ALA A 322 -31.22 5.89 -9.00
C ALA A 322 -30.93 4.62 -9.83
N THR A 323 -30.68 4.79 -11.13
CA THR A 323 -30.15 3.74 -12.01
C THR A 323 -28.93 4.29 -12.74
N LEU A 324 -27.82 3.55 -12.71
CA LEU A 324 -26.56 3.89 -13.38
C LEU A 324 -26.50 3.28 -14.78
N PRO A 325 -25.74 3.88 -15.72
CA PRO A 325 -25.61 3.37 -17.08
C PRO A 325 -24.83 2.05 -17.19
N ALA A 326 -24.09 1.68 -16.14
CA ALA A 326 -23.34 0.43 -16.03
C ALA A 326 -23.34 -0.04 -14.56
N PRO A 327 -23.25 -1.36 -14.30
CA PRO A 327 -23.19 -1.88 -12.94
C PRO A 327 -21.87 -1.47 -12.27
N PRO A 328 -21.91 -0.83 -11.08
CA PRO A 328 -20.69 -0.45 -10.38
C PRO A 328 -20.10 -1.67 -9.66
N VAL A 329 -18.77 -1.78 -9.71
CA VAL A 329 -18.01 -2.76 -8.92
C VAL A 329 -17.80 -2.27 -7.48
N GLN A 330 -17.80 -0.96 -7.28
CA GLN A 330 -17.60 -0.36 -5.96
C GLN A 330 -18.42 0.92 -5.76
N LEU A 331 -18.86 1.11 -4.51
CA LEU A 331 -19.39 2.35 -3.97
C LEU A 331 -18.42 2.92 -2.92
N VAL A 332 -18.26 4.24 -2.89
CA VAL A 332 -17.43 4.99 -1.93
C VAL A 332 -18.19 6.24 -1.47
N LEU A 333 -18.31 6.46 -0.17
CA LEU A 333 -18.82 7.72 0.36
C LEU A 333 -17.75 8.82 0.18
N GLY A 334 -18.07 9.86 -0.58
CA GLY A 334 -17.18 11.00 -0.79
C GLY A 334 -17.15 11.96 0.40
N SER A 335 -16.07 12.72 0.53
CA SER A 335 -15.94 13.80 1.52
C SER A 335 -17.00 14.91 1.37
N ASP A 336 -17.62 14.99 0.19
CA ASP A 336 -18.72 15.90 -0.13
C ASP A 336 -20.11 15.36 0.26
N GLY A 337 -20.19 14.22 0.95
CA GLY A 337 -21.43 13.59 1.39
C GLY A 337 -22.26 12.94 0.27
N ASN A 338 -21.70 12.77 -0.93
CA ASN A 338 -22.35 12.05 -2.02
C ASN A 338 -21.78 10.63 -2.15
N MET A 339 -22.57 9.72 -2.70
CA MET A 339 -22.07 8.38 -3.03
C MET A 339 -21.37 8.42 -4.38
N TRP A 340 -20.21 7.82 -4.50
CA TRP A 340 -19.46 7.70 -5.74
C TRP A 340 -19.39 6.23 -6.15
N ALA A 341 -19.84 5.95 -7.37
CA ALA A 341 -19.97 4.60 -7.90
C ALA A 341 -19.02 4.43 -9.10
N PHE A 342 -18.22 3.37 -9.07
CA PHE A 342 -17.20 3.10 -10.08
C PHE A 342 -17.63 1.91 -10.95
N ALA A 343 -17.82 2.15 -12.25
CA ALA A 343 -18.41 1.21 -13.20
C ALA A 343 -17.63 1.21 -14.53
N GLY A 344 -16.60 0.37 -14.62
CA GLY A 344 -15.71 0.29 -15.78
C GLY A 344 -15.03 1.65 -16.06
N THR A 345 -15.33 2.26 -17.19
CA THR A 345 -14.81 3.57 -17.61
C THR A 345 -15.61 4.77 -17.08
N THR A 346 -16.70 4.53 -16.36
CA THR A 346 -17.58 5.59 -15.82
C THR A 346 -17.47 5.67 -14.31
N VAL A 347 -17.32 6.89 -13.79
CA VAL A 347 -17.48 7.22 -12.38
C VAL A 347 -18.74 8.05 -12.22
N SER A 348 -19.69 7.59 -11.42
CA SER A 348 -20.97 8.26 -11.19
C SER A 348 -21.00 8.84 -9.78
N LYS A 349 -21.28 10.14 -9.64
CA LYS A 349 -21.59 10.79 -8.36
C LYS A 349 -23.10 10.84 -8.19
N ILE A 350 -23.61 10.29 -7.09
CA ILE A 350 -25.04 10.20 -6.76
C ILE A 350 -25.30 10.99 -5.47
N THR A 351 -26.14 12.02 -5.57
CA THR A 351 -26.56 12.80 -4.39
C THR A 351 -27.46 11.97 -3.47
N PRO A 352 -27.62 12.32 -2.18
CA PRO A 352 -28.55 11.65 -1.28
C PRO A 352 -30.01 11.63 -1.73
N THR A 353 -30.38 12.47 -2.71
CA THR A 353 -31.71 12.52 -3.34
C THR A 353 -31.79 11.79 -4.68
N GLY A 354 -30.74 11.07 -5.09
CA GLY A 354 -30.69 10.25 -6.30
C GLY A 354 -30.31 10.97 -7.60
N THR A 355 -29.83 12.22 -7.53
CA THR A 355 -29.34 12.93 -8.72
C THR A 355 -27.97 12.36 -9.13
N VAL A 356 -27.88 11.83 -10.34
CA VAL A 356 -26.65 11.22 -10.89
C VAL A 356 -25.91 12.20 -11.79
N THR A 357 -24.60 12.37 -11.56
CA THR A 357 -23.66 13.05 -12.47
C THR A 357 -22.57 12.06 -12.88
N ASN A 358 -22.35 11.89 -14.19
CA ASN A 358 -21.37 10.93 -14.71
C ASN A 358 -20.08 11.64 -15.16
N TYR A 359 -18.94 11.04 -14.84
CA TYR A 359 -17.60 11.44 -15.25
C TYR A 359 -16.96 10.28 -16.02
N THR A 360 -16.42 10.57 -17.19
CA THR A 360 -15.74 9.57 -18.04
C THR A 360 -14.25 9.55 -17.71
N LEU A 361 -13.72 8.39 -17.35
CA LEU A 361 -12.29 8.22 -17.11
C LEU A 361 -11.49 8.30 -18.42
N THR A 362 -10.30 8.88 -18.36
CA THR A 362 -9.41 9.02 -19.53
C THR A 362 -8.54 7.78 -19.78
N LEU A 363 -8.88 6.64 -19.18
CA LEU A 363 -8.31 5.33 -19.50
C LEU A 363 -9.43 4.32 -19.81
N PRO A 364 -9.23 3.44 -20.80
CA PRO A 364 -10.11 2.32 -21.04
C PRO A 364 -9.76 1.14 -20.12
N GLU A 365 -10.81 0.57 -19.52
CA GLU A 365 -10.88 -0.72 -18.80
C GLU A 365 -10.51 -0.74 -17.29
N THR A 366 -10.58 -1.95 -16.72
CA THR A 366 -11.63 -2.27 -15.72
C THR A 366 -11.14 -2.56 -14.30
N TYR A 367 -12.11 -2.65 -13.37
CA TYR A 367 -11.98 -2.96 -11.95
C TYR A 367 -11.24 -1.93 -11.07
N PRO A 368 -11.73 -0.68 -11.02
CA PRO A 368 -11.28 0.29 -10.02
C PRO A 368 -11.68 -0.13 -8.60
N ALA A 369 -10.72 -0.71 -7.89
CA ALA A 369 -10.61 -0.59 -6.44
C ALA A 369 -10.61 0.90 -6.10
N ALA A 370 -11.49 1.37 -5.21
CA ALA A 370 -11.59 2.78 -4.83
C ALA A 370 -11.74 3.00 -3.32
N ALA A 371 -11.11 4.05 -2.77
CA ALA A 371 -11.23 4.45 -1.37
C ALA A 371 -11.18 5.98 -1.20
N LEU A 372 -11.87 6.50 -0.19
CA LEU A 372 -11.74 7.90 0.20
C LEU A 372 -10.37 8.13 0.84
N GLY A 373 -9.60 9.07 0.31
CA GLY A 373 -8.30 9.46 0.85
C GLY A 373 -8.39 10.55 1.93
N PRO A 374 -7.38 10.67 2.81
CA PRO A 374 -7.32 11.71 3.83
C PRO A 374 -7.12 13.15 3.27
N ASP A 375 -6.94 13.30 1.97
CA ASP A 375 -6.99 14.58 1.24
C ASP A 375 -8.42 14.97 0.81
N GLY A 376 -9.42 14.13 1.12
CA GLY A 376 -10.82 14.31 0.73
C GLY A 376 -11.13 13.91 -0.72
N ASN A 377 -10.14 13.49 -1.52
CA ASN A 377 -10.36 12.98 -2.86
C ASN A 377 -10.62 11.46 -2.81
N ILE A 378 -11.27 10.91 -3.83
CA ILE A 378 -11.41 9.44 -3.93
C ILE A 378 -10.29 8.92 -4.82
N TRP A 379 -9.52 7.98 -4.29
CA TRP A 379 -8.38 7.38 -4.96
C TRP A 379 -8.77 6.02 -5.47
N TYR A 380 -8.36 5.72 -6.69
CA TYR A 380 -8.71 4.48 -7.36
C TYR A 380 -7.55 3.92 -8.16
N PHE A 381 -7.59 2.61 -8.30
CA PHE A 381 -6.69 1.85 -9.14
C PHE A 381 -7.27 1.73 -10.56
N SER A 382 -6.42 1.65 -11.58
CA SER A 382 -6.88 1.38 -12.94
C SER A 382 -5.96 0.38 -13.66
N PHE A 383 -6.55 -0.40 -14.56
CA PHE A 383 -5.82 -1.28 -15.46
C PHE A 383 -6.05 -0.84 -16.90
N SER A 384 -5.02 -0.92 -17.73
CA SER A 384 -5.10 -0.65 -19.16
C SER A 384 -4.10 -1.52 -19.92
N ALA A 385 -4.20 -1.51 -21.25
CA ALA A 385 -3.17 -2.09 -22.13
C ALA A 385 -1.75 -1.50 -21.94
N LEU A 386 -1.60 -0.42 -21.18
CA LEU A 386 -0.32 0.20 -20.82
C LEU A 386 0.20 -0.20 -19.43
N GLY A 387 -0.49 -1.11 -18.74
CA GLY A 387 -0.22 -1.52 -17.37
C GLY A 387 -1.18 -0.90 -16.35
N TRP A 388 -0.76 -0.95 -15.09
CA TRP A 388 -1.55 -0.50 -13.94
C TRP A 388 -1.31 0.99 -13.63
N GLY A 389 -2.26 1.64 -12.99
CA GLY A 389 -2.17 3.04 -12.61
C GLY A 389 -2.87 3.37 -11.30
N VAL A 390 -2.37 4.42 -10.63
CA VAL A 390 -3.01 5.04 -9.48
C VAL A 390 -3.50 6.42 -9.89
N GLU A 391 -4.77 6.67 -9.60
CA GLU A 391 -5.48 7.89 -9.97
C GLU A 391 -6.28 8.42 -8.77
N ASN A 392 -6.73 9.67 -8.87
CA ASN A 392 -7.74 10.21 -7.97
C ASN A 392 -8.80 11.01 -8.73
N VAL A 393 -9.95 11.21 -8.08
CA VAL A 393 -11.00 12.13 -8.52
C VAL A 393 -11.38 13.04 -7.36
N THR A 394 -11.43 14.35 -7.63
CA THR A 394 -11.81 15.35 -6.64
C THR A 394 -13.34 15.40 -6.44
N PRO A 395 -13.85 15.96 -5.33
CA PRO A 395 -15.28 16.24 -5.15
C PRO A 395 -15.95 17.04 -6.29
N ALA A 396 -15.16 17.83 -7.03
CA ALA A 396 -15.60 18.58 -8.20
C ALA A 396 -15.65 17.74 -9.50
N GLY A 397 -15.23 16.47 -9.46
CA GLY A 397 -15.17 15.57 -10.62
C GLY A 397 -13.94 15.73 -11.49
N THR A 398 -12.86 16.32 -10.97
CA THR A 398 -11.59 16.42 -11.70
C THR A 398 -10.75 15.17 -11.45
N SER A 399 -10.53 14.34 -12.47
CA SER A 399 -9.65 13.17 -12.38
C SER A 399 -8.19 13.53 -12.65
N THR A 400 -7.27 12.99 -11.85
CA THR A 400 -5.81 13.14 -12.02
C THR A 400 -5.15 11.77 -12.03
N ILE A 401 -4.28 11.52 -13.01
CA ILE A 401 -3.42 10.33 -13.03
C ILE A 401 -2.11 10.66 -12.34
N LEU A 402 -1.73 9.82 -11.38
CA LEU A 402 -0.63 10.07 -10.46
C LEU A 402 0.53 9.12 -10.69
N SER A 403 0.24 7.88 -11.09
CA SER A 403 1.25 6.98 -11.65
C SER A 403 0.66 6.04 -12.70
N ASN A 404 1.51 5.68 -13.67
CA ASN A 404 1.36 4.50 -14.51
C ASN A 404 2.61 3.65 -14.26
N PHE A 405 2.47 2.34 -14.08
CA PHE A 405 3.60 1.45 -13.83
C PHE A 405 3.45 0.10 -14.57
N SER A 406 4.58 -0.34 -15.14
CA SER A 406 4.65 -1.54 -15.98
C SER A 406 4.89 -2.83 -15.19
N GLN A 407 4.83 -2.78 -13.86
CA GLN A 407 4.93 -3.99 -13.05
C GLN A 407 3.68 -4.83 -13.27
N SER A 408 3.85 -6.12 -13.56
CA SER A 408 2.73 -7.05 -13.62
C SER A 408 2.21 -7.30 -12.21
N VAL A 409 1.24 -6.50 -11.76
CA VAL A 409 0.36 -6.87 -10.67
C VAL A 409 -0.57 -7.95 -11.21
N THR A 410 -0.52 -9.14 -10.63
CA THR A 410 -1.57 -10.15 -10.85
C THR A 410 -2.80 -9.66 -10.09
N TYR A 411 -4.00 -9.68 -10.68
CA TYR A 411 -5.19 -9.19 -9.97
C TYR A 411 -5.50 -10.11 -8.77
N GLY A 412 -5.53 -9.54 -7.55
CA GLY A 412 -5.70 -10.28 -6.29
C GLY A 412 -7.15 -10.29 -5.78
N GLY A 413 -7.81 -9.14 -5.79
CA GLY A 413 -9.21 -8.97 -5.43
C GLY A 413 -9.78 -7.61 -5.83
N GLY A 414 -8.92 -6.59 -5.96
CA GLY A 414 -9.30 -5.22 -6.28
C GLY A 414 -9.76 -4.47 -5.03
N ASN A 415 -9.07 -4.63 -3.91
CA ASN A 415 -9.29 -3.82 -2.72
C ASN A 415 -8.14 -2.82 -2.51
N ILE A 416 -8.49 -1.66 -1.98
CA ILE A 416 -7.57 -0.54 -1.77
C ILE A 416 -7.91 0.16 -0.45
N ALA A 417 -6.88 0.58 0.28
CA ALA A 417 -6.97 1.07 1.65
C ALA A 417 -5.87 2.11 1.94
N PHE A 418 -6.08 2.99 2.91
CA PHE A 418 -5.03 3.89 3.40
C PHE A 418 -4.44 3.35 4.71
N GLY A 419 -3.11 3.46 4.86
CA GLY A 419 -2.38 3.12 6.08
C GLY A 419 -2.27 4.28 7.08
N SER A 420 -1.73 4.00 8.27
CA SER A 420 -1.41 5.01 9.30
C SER A 420 -0.38 6.06 8.87
N ASP A 421 0.45 5.72 7.89
CA ASP A 421 1.43 6.58 7.22
C ASP A 421 0.80 7.54 6.18
N GLY A 422 -0.47 7.35 5.83
CA GLY A 422 -1.17 8.08 4.78
C GLY A 422 -0.88 7.60 3.35
N ASN A 423 -0.11 6.52 3.19
CA ASN A 423 0.14 5.87 1.91
C ASN A 423 -1.04 4.99 1.51
N LEU A 424 -1.05 4.60 0.24
CA LEU A 424 -2.15 3.90 -0.40
C LEU A 424 -1.77 2.45 -0.69
N TYR A 425 -2.53 1.52 -0.15
CA TYR A 425 -2.23 0.10 -0.18
C TYR A 425 -3.27 -0.66 -0.98
N PHE A 426 -2.86 -1.58 -1.85
CA PHE A 426 -3.76 -2.37 -2.69
C PHE A 426 -3.30 -3.82 -2.84
N ASP A 427 -4.25 -4.73 -3.07
CA ASP A 427 -3.98 -6.16 -3.20
C ASP A 427 -3.58 -6.57 -4.64
N GLY A 428 -2.78 -7.64 -4.77
CA GLY A 428 -2.41 -8.14 -6.08
C GLY A 428 -1.61 -9.44 -6.08
N GLY A 429 -2.22 -10.54 -6.52
CA GLY A 429 -1.57 -11.84 -6.57
C GLY A 429 -1.07 -12.20 -5.16
N PRO A 430 0.15 -12.70 -4.97
CA PRO A 430 0.67 -13.04 -3.63
C PRO A 430 1.06 -11.83 -2.75
N ASN A 431 0.95 -10.59 -3.25
CA ASN A 431 1.56 -9.42 -2.63
C ASN A 431 0.53 -8.36 -2.19
N LEU A 432 0.89 -7.64 -1.13
CA LEU A 432 0.38 -6.30 -0.87
C LEU A 432 1.26 -5.32 -1.65
N TYR A 433 0.68 -4.25 -2.19
CA TYR A 433 1.42 -3.17 -2.83
C TYR A 433 1.19 -1.86 -2.08
N GLU A 434 2.23 -1.06 -1.98
CA GLU A 434 2.19 0.28 -1.37
C GLU A 434 2.52 1.30 -2.46
N PHE A 435 1.58 2.19 -2.76
CA PHE A 435 1.81 3.43 -3.49
C PHE A 435 2.09 4.56 -2.49
N VAL A 436 3.30 5.09 -2.55
CA VAL A 436 3.77 6.11 -1.61
C VAL A 436 3.45 7.51 -2.10
N ARG A 437 2.91 8.35 -1.22
CA ARG A 437 2.03 9.48 -1.57
C ARG A 437 2.58 10.86 -1.21
#